data_AF-A0AAU3DVT1-F1
#
_entry.id   AF-A0AAU3DVT1-F1
#
_cell.length_a   1.000
_cell.length_b   1.000
_cell.length_c   1.000
_cell.angle_alpha   90.00
_cell.angle_beta   90.00
_cell.angle_gamma   90.00
#
_symmetry.space_group_name_H-M   'P 1'
#
loop_
_entity.id
_entity.type
_entity.pdbx_description
1 polymer ?
#
loop_
_entity_poly.entity_id
_entity_poly.type
_entity_poly.pdbx_seq_one_letter_code
_entity_poly.pdbx_strand_id
1 'polypeptide(L)' 'MTAPFLSLAQIRNRLILTARWVLRDHQPRPDGRCPICRTANCPVAAAAHDVLHAAKQVQLWSTATQPTTPDPNDPQQTG' A
#
# COMPACT_ATOMS: atom_id res chain seq x y z
N MET A 1 20.68 -17.32 16.73
CA MET A 1 20.05 -15.98 16.73
C MET A 1 18.76 -16.06 15.94
N THR A 2 17.60 -15.83 16.55
CA THR A 2 16.33 -15.69 15.84
C THR A 2 16.15 -14.22 15.48
N ALA A 3 16.34 -13.87 14.21
CA ALA A 3 15.94 -12.55 13.74
C ALA A 3 14.40 -12.47 13.80
N PRO A 4 13.80 -11.37 14.29
CA PRO A 4 12.35 -11.22 14.29
C PRO A 4 11.87 -11.18 12.84
N PHE A 5 11.12 -12.20 12.42
CA PHE A 5 10.46 -12.20 11.13
C PHE A 5 9.31 -11.18 11.18
N LEU A 6 9.32 -10.24 10.25
CA LEU A 6 8.22 -9.30 10.10
C LEU A 6 7.00 -10.02 9.53
N SER A 7 5.82 -9.77 10.09
CA SER A 7 4.58 -10.21 9.47
C SER A 7 4.38 -9.51 8.13
N LEU A 8 3.59 -10.12 7.24
CA LEU A 8 3.26 -9.52 5.95
C LEU A 8 2.65 -8.11 6.10
N ALA A 9 1.82 -7.91 7.13
CA ALA A 9 1.25 -6.60 7.44
C ALA A 9 2.32 -5.57 7.84
N GLN A 10 3.31 -5.98 8.65
CA GLN A 10 4.44 -5.11 9.03
C GLN A 10 5.30 -4.74 7.81
N ILE A 11 5.60 -5.72 6.93
CA ILE A 11 6.33 -5.47 5.68
C ILE A 11 5.57 -4.48 4.80
N ARG A 12 4.26 -4.69 4.59
CA ARG A 12 3.42 -3.79 3.78
C ARG A 12 3.38 -2.38 4.36
N ASN A 13 3.15 -2.24 5.67
CA ASN A 13 3.10 -0.93 6.31
C ASN A 13 4.41 -0.18 6.16
N ARG A 14 5.55 -0.88 6.30
CA ARG A 14 6.86 -0.28 6.09
C ARG A 14 7.04 0.19 4.64
N LEU A 15 6.69 -0.64 3.66
CA LEU A 15 6.77 -0.28 2.24
C LEU A 15 5.91 0.95 1.90
N ILE A 16 4.67 1.01 2.40
CA ILE A 16 3.76 2.16 2.19
C ILE A 16 4.35 3.44 2.78
N LEU A 17 4.87 3.37 4.01
CA LEU A 17 5.47 4.53 4.68
C LEU A 17 6.72 5.01 3.95
N THR A 18 7.60 4.09 3.55
CA THR A 18 8.78 4.40 2.75
C THR A 18 8.41 5.03 1.42
N ALA A 19 7.45 4.47 0.68
CA ALA A 19 7.00 5.02 -0.59
C ALA A 19 6.45 6.45 -0.45
N ARG A 20 5.63 6.72 0.58
CA ARG A 20 5.13 8.07 0.86
C ARG A 20 6.23 9.06 1.21
N TRP A 21 7.25 8.60 1.94
CA TRP A 21 8.40 9.44 2.26
C TRP A 21 9.19 9.79 1.00
N VAL A 22 9.47 8.79 0.15
CA VAL A 22 10.11 8.98 -1.16
C VAL A 22 9.34 9.97 -2.02
N LEU A 23 8.00 9.87 -2.10
CA LEU A 23 7.21 10.82 -2.91
C LEU A 23 7.32 12.26 -2.41
N ARG A 24 7.40 12.48 -1.10
CA ARG A 24 7.59 13.82 -0.55
C ARG A 24 8.96 14.38 -0.88
N ASP A 25 10.00 13.57 -0.73
CA ASP A 25 11.38 13.97 -1.01
C ASP A 25 11.62 14.23 -2.51
N HIS A 26 10.90 13.50 -3.36
CA HIS A 26 11.02 13.59 -4.82
C HIS A 26 9.98 14.50 -5.47
N GLN A 27 9.19 15.24 -4.69
CA GLN A 27 8.12 16.07 -5.21
C GLN A 27 8.67 17.10 -6.21
N PRO A 28 8.14 17.17 -7.45
CA PRO A 28 8.62 18.09 -8.46
C PRO A 28 8.54 19.55 -7.99
N ARG A 29 9.60 20.31 -8.27
CA ARG A 29 9.62 21.77 -8.08
C ARG A 29 8.81 22.44 -9.22
N PRO A 30 8.50 23.75 -9.21
CA PRO A 30 7.70 24.37 -10.28
C PRO A 30 8.27 24.24 -11.70
N ASP A 31 9.55 23.89 -11.84
CA ASP A 31 10.19 23.53 -13.11
C ASP A 31 9.83 22.11 -13.60
N GLY A 32 9.00 21.38 -12.86
CA GLY A 32 8.57 20.03 -13.15
C GLY A 32 9.64 18.97 -12.89
N ARG A 33 10.80 19.33 -12.31
CA ARG A 33 11.90 18.39 -12.08
C ARG A 33 11.97 17.97 -10.61
N CYS A 34 12.34 16.71 -10.40
CA CYS A 34 12.64 16.20 -9.07
C CYS A 34 13.90 16.91 -8.51
N PRO A 35 13.87 17.44 -7.27
CA PRO A 35 15.00 18.16 -6.69
C PRO A 35 16.22 17.24 -6.43
N ILE A 36 15.99 15.95 -6.21
CA ILE A 36 17.05 14.96 -5.91
C ILE A 36 17.61 14.37 -7.21
N CYS A 37 16.74 13.80 -8.06
CA CYS A 37 17.17 13.11 -9.29
C CYS A 37 17.39 14.05 -10.49
N ARG A 38 16.93 15.32 -10.41
CA ARG A 38 17.04 16.36 -11.45
C ARG A 38 16.40 16.02 -12.82
N THR A 39 15.51 15.03 -12.84
CA THR A 39 14.74 14.61 -14.02
C THR A 39 13.27 14.98 -13.89
N ALA A 40 12.60 15.24 -15.01
CA ALA A 40 11.17 15.55 -15.06
C ALA A 40 10.30 14.30 -14.79
N ASN A 41 10.71 13.13 -15.30
CA ASN A 41 10.05 11.85 -15.05
C ASN A 41 10.87 11.05 -14.06
N CYS A 42 10.74 11.37 -12.77
CA CYS A 42 11.54 10.74 -11.73
C CYS A 42 11.20 9.25 -11.59
N PRO A 43 12.11 8.32 -11.95
CA PRO A 43 11.82 6.88 -11.89
C PRO A 43 11.66 6.40 -10.44
N VAL A 44 12.31 7.07 -9.49
CA VAL A 44 12.19 6.78 -8.06
C VAL A 44 10.79 7.15 -7.55
N ALA A 45 10.26 8.29 -7.97
CA ALA A 45 8.89 8.66 -7.66
C ALA A 45 7.89 7.70 -8.32
N ALA A 46 8.12 7.32 -9.58
CA ALA A 46 7.29 6.34 -10.29
C ALA A 46 7.27 4.98 -9.55
N ALA A 47 8.42 4.45 -9.16
CA ALA A 47 8.49 3.21 -8.39
C ALA A 47 7.77 3.31 -7.04
N ALA A 48 7.83 4.46 -6.36
CA ALA A 48 7.07 4.69 -5.12
C ALA A 48 5.56 4.72 -5.37
N HIS A 49 5.10 5.30 -6.48
CA HIS A 49 3.71 5.20 -6.92
C HIS A 49 3.29 3.75 -7.18
N ASP A 50 4.13 2.95 -7.84
CA ASP A 50 3.86 1.55 -8.13
C ASP A 50 3.72 0.71 -6.84
N VAL A 51 4.56 0.97 -5.83
CA VAL A 51 4.45 0.33 -4.51
C VAL A 51 3.11 0.65 -3.84
N LEU A 52 2.68 1.91 -3.86
CA LEU A 52 1.39 2.30 -3.29
C LEU A 52 0.21 1.70 -4.05
N HIS A 53 0.31 1.64 -5.38
CA HIS A 53 -0.69 1.01 -6.22
C HIS A 53 -0.80 -0.50 -5.94
N ALA A 54 0.33 -1.21 -5.90
CA ALA A 54 0.37 -2.63 -5.55
C ALA A 54 -0.18 -2.89 -4.15
N ALA A 55 0.21 -2.09 -3.15
CA ALA A 55 -0.28 -2.22 -1.79
C ALA A 55 -1.81 -2.07 -1.70
N LYS A 56 -2.39 -1.12 -2.46
CA LYS A 56 -3.85 -0.92 -2.54
C LYS A 56 -4.55 -2.12 -3.17
N GLN A 57 -4.04 -2.63 -4.30
CA GLN A 57 -4.62 -3.80 -4.98
C GLN A 57 -4.66 -5.02 -4.06
N VAL A 58 -3.58 -5.26 -3.34
CA VAL A 58 -3.49 -6.40 -2.43
C VAL A 58 -4.45 -6.25 -1.23
N GLN A 59 -4.66 -5.04 -0.73
CA GLN A 59 -5.67 -4.79 0.29
C GLN A 59 -7.09 -5.06 -0.24
N LEU A 60 -7.41 -4.58 -1.45
CA LEU A 60 -8.70 -4.81 -2.10
C LEU A 60 -8.97 -6.31 -2.30
N TRP A 61 -7.97 -7.06 -2.75
CA TRP A 61 -8.08 -8.52 -2.87
C TRP A 61 -8.36 -9.15 -1.51
N SER A 62 -7.60 -8.77 -0.48
CA SER A 62 -7.74 -9.31 0.88
C SER A 62 -9.16 -9.06 1.44
N THR A 63 -9.74 -7.89 1.19
CA THR A 63 -11.12 -7.57 1.59
C THR A 63 -12.17 -8.29 0.75
N ALA A 64 -11.94 -8.48 -0.55
CA ALA A 64 -12.86 -9.20 -1.43
C ALA A 64 -12.92 -10.70 -1.12
N THR A 65 -11.83 -11.28 -0.62
CA THR A 65 -11.77 -12.70 -0.23
C THR A 65 -12.20 -12.98 1.20
N GLN A 66 -12.56 -11.97 2.01
CA GLN A 66 -13.19 -12.26 3.31
C GLN A 66 -14.59 -12.84 3.03
N PRO A 67 -14.85 -14.11 3.38
CA PRO A 67 -16.20 -14.65 3.30
C PRO A 67 -17.07 -13.81 4.23
N THR A 68 -18.21 -13.34 3.75
CA THR A 68 -19.29 -12.87 4.63
C THR A 68 -19.66 -14.05 5.51
N THR A 69 -19.09 -14.13 6.71
CA THR A 69 -19.56 -15.06 7.73
C THR A 69 -21.01 -14.69 8.00
N PRO A 70 -21.99 -15.60 7.77
CA PRO A 70 -23.38 -15.33 8.09
C PRO A 70 -23.47 -14.98 9.57
N ASP A 71 -24.21 -13.92 9.88
CA ASP A 71 -24.48 -13.53 11.27
C ASP A 71 -25.19 -14.70 11.99
N PRO A 72 -24.66 -15.21 13.12
CA PRO A 72 -25.31 -16.28 13.87
C PRO A 72 -26.69 -15.92 14.45
N ASN A 73 -27.13 -14.66 14.34
CA ASN A 73 -28.39 -14.15 14.89
C ASN A 73 -29.49 -13.96 13.84
N ASP A 74 -29.36 -14.49 12.63
CA ASP A 74 -30.48 -14.49 11.67
C ASP A 74 -31.59 -15.43 12.20
N PRO A 75 -32.76 -14.93 12.65
CA PRO A 75 -33.80 -15.78 13.17
C PRO A 75 -34.45 -16.49 11.98
N GLN A 76 -34.23 -17.80 11.84
CA GLN A 76 -34.95 -18.62 10.88
C GLN A 76 -36.46 -18.50 11.15
N GLN A 77 -37.17 -17.74 10.31
CA GLN A 77 -38.63 -17.81 10.24
C GLN A 77 -39.00 -19.14 9.59
N THR A 78 -39.45 -20.09 10.41
CA THR A 78 -40.14 -21.30 9.98
C THR A 78 -41.54 -20.94 9.49
N GLY A 79 -41.84 -21.30 8.24
CA GLY A 79 -43.18 -21.39 7.67
C GLY A 79 -43.49 -22.83 7.32
#